data_AF-A0A8T9MXW0-F1
#
_entry.id   AF-A0A8T9MXW0-F1
#
_cell.length_a   1.000
_cell.length_b   1.000
_cell.length_c   1.000
_cell.angle_alpha   90.00
_cell.angle_beta   90.00
_cell.angle_gamma   90.00
#
_symmetry.space_group_name_H-M   'P 1'
#
loop_
_entity.id
_entity.type
_entity.pdbx_description
1 polymer ?
#
loop_
_entity_poly.entity_id
_entity_poly.type
_entity_poly.pdbx_seq_one_letter_code
_entity_poly.pdbx_strand_id
1 'polypeptide(L)'
;MKRLSALLCAALGFAAAAHAAPPDSRDEGSYTVLDIHHEPTAVQMRFFRTGGQWMMDGRKEHENWQPVCRADGRCRLQVSQLHDITRWKARLSPDWRRHTFHCINNLAFAFCRTRHPYRKHQRAYWFFALKNQDIFPLPLKRELVLSPQLQQRAPVAGKP
;
A
#
# COMPACT_ATOMS: atom_id res chain seq x y z
N MET A 1 19.51 -26.69 -57.27
CA MET A 1 19.26 -25.26 -56.99
C MET A 1 18.03 -25.13 -56.10
N LYS A 2 18.16 -24.43 -54.96
CA LYS A 2 17.16 -23.53 -54.30
C LYS A 2 15.71 -24.09 -54.18
N ARG A 3 15.08 -24.23 -53.01
CA ARG A 3 15.04 -23.32 -51.85
C ARG A 3 14.60 -24.09 -50.61
N LEU A 4 15.29 -23.85 -49.49
CA LEU A 4 14.74 -24.07 -48.15
C LEU A 4 13.55 -23.12 -47.97
N SER A 5 12.36 -23.66 -47.71
CA SER A 5 11.26 -22.87 -47.16
C SER A 5 11.29 -23.02 -45.64
N ALA A 6 11.73 -21.94 -45.01
CA ALA A 6 11.94 -21.79 -43.58
C ALA A 6 10.63 -21.95 -42.79
N LEU A 7 10.74 -22.64 -41.65
CA LEU A 7 9.76 -22.63 -40.58
C LEU A 7 9.54 -21.19 -40.10
N LEU A 8 8.32 -20.67 -40.29
CA LEU A 8 7.83 -19.48 -39.60
C LEU A 8 7.31 -19.90 -38.22
N CYS A 9 8.21 -20.04 -37.24
CA CYS A 9 7.81 -20.16 -35.84
C CYS A 9 7.35 -18.78 -35.34
N ALA A 10 6.04 -18.56 -35.29
CA ALA A 10 5.43 -17.43 -34.60
C ALA A 10 5.66 -17.57 -33.09
N ALA A 11 6.72 -16.94 -32.58
CA ALA A 11 6.91 -16.76 -31.15
C ALA A 11 5.96 -15.67 -30.66
N LEU A 12 4.74 -16.06 -30.24
CA LEU A 12 3.93 -15.22 -29.36
C LEU A 12 4.66 -15.11 -28.01
N GLY A 13 5.41 -14.02 -27.84
CA GLY A 13 5.97 -13.64 -26.56
C GLY A 13 4.84 -13.23 -25.62
N PHE A 14 4.36 -14.16 -24.80
CA PHE A 14 3.59 -13.81 -23.60
C PHE A 14 4.53 -13.07 -22.65
N ALA A 15 4.49 -11.73 -22.69
CA ALA A 15 5.09 -10.90 -21.66
C ALA A 15 4.35 -11.21 -20.34
N ALA A 16 4.90 -12.12 -19.53
CA ALA A 16 4.37 -12.41 -18.22
C ALA A 16 4.30 -11.10 -17.43
N ALA A 17 3.08 -10.70 -17.04
CA ALA A 17 2.87 -9.55 -16.19
C ALA A 17 3.60 -9.79 -14.87
N ALA A 18 4.77 -9.19 -14.71
CA ALA A 18 5.55 -9.31 -13.50
C ALA A 18 4.86 -8.48 -12.41
N HIS A 19 4.28 -9.19 -11.43
CA HIS A 19 3.66 -8.58 -10.26
C HIS A 19 4.73 -8.34 -9.19
N ALA A 20 4.62 -7.25 -8.43
CA ALA A 20 5.40 -7.14 -7.21
C ALA A 20 4.87 -8.11 -6.15
N ALA A 21 5.70 -8.50 -5.19
CA ALA A 21 5.19 -9.20 -4.02
C ALA A 21 4.22 -8.29 -3.24
N PRO A 22 3.07 -8.78 -2.77
CA PRO A 22 2.12 -7.96 -2.01
C PRO A 22 2.63 -7.62 -0.60
N PRO A 23 1.97 -6.69 0.11
CA PRO A 23 2.07 -6.60 1.57
C PRO A 23 1.77 -7.94 2.25
N ASP A 24 2.35 -8.16 3.42
CA ASP A 24 2.23 -9.39 4.22
C ASP A 24 1.39 -9.18 5.50
N SER A 25 1.20 -10.23 6.28
CA SER A 25 0.40 -10.19 7.52
C SER A 25 0.84 -9.12 8.52
N ARG A 26 2.12 -8.75 8.53
CA ARG A 26 2.66 -7.72 9.44
C ARG A 26 2.31 -6.30 8.97
N ASP A 27 1.80 -6.16 7.75
CA ASP A 27 1.28 -4.92 7.18
C ASP A 27 -0.23 -4.73 7.48
N GLU A 28 -0.89 -5.66 8.18
CA GLU A 28 -2.21 -5.41 8.75
C GLU A 28 -2.11 -4.41 9.91
N GLY A 29 -3.09 -3.54 10.06
CA GLY A 29 -3.15 -2.56 11.14
C GLY A 29 -3.82 -1.24 10.77
N SER A 30 -3.77 -0.31 11.71
CA SER A 30 -4.25 1.05 11.55
C SER A 30 -3.11 2.00 11.18
N TYR A 31 -3.43 2.99 10.37
CA TYR A 31 -2.48 3.95 9.80
C TYR A 31 -3.10 5.34 9.85
N THR A 32 -2.29 6.32 10.24
CA THR A 32 -2.64 7.73 10.16
C THR A 32 -2.02 8.30 8.90
N VAL A 33 -2.85 8.99 8.10
CA VAL A 33 -2.42 9.71 6.91
C VAL A 33 -1.65 10.95 7.35
N LEU A 34 -0.50 11.18 6.74
CA LEU A 34 0.32 12.36 6.98
C LEU A 34 0.13 13.38 5.85
N ASP A 35 0.30 14.66 6.19
CA ASP A 35 0.28 15.74 5.21
C ASP A 35 1.64 15.91 4.50
N ILE A 36 1.77 16.98 3.70
CA ILE A 36 2.99 17.30 2.96
C ILE A 36 4.19 17.64 3.87
N HIS A 37 3.93 18.05 5.10
CA HIS A 37 4.93 18.34 6.13
C HIS A 37 5.24 17.12 7.02
N HIS A 38 4.64 15.96 6.70
CA HIS A 38 4.72 14.73 7.48
C HIS A 38 4.03 14.81 8.86
N GLU A 39 3.12 15.76 9.03
CA GLU A 39 2.34 15.89 10.25
C GLU A 39 1.07 15.01 10.18
N PRO A 40 0.64 14.42 11.32
CA PRO A 40 -0.58 13.61 11.35
C PRO A 40 -1.82 14.41 10.96
N THR A 41 -2.60 13.87 10.02
CA THR A 41 -3.94 14.39 9.72
C THR A 41 -5.00 13.70 10.58
N ALA A 42 -6.23 14.20 10.49
CA ALA A 42 -7.39 13.55 11.08
C ALA A 42 -7.81 12.24 10.38
N VAL A 43 -7.25 11.91 9.20
CA VAL A 43 -7.67 10.74 8.43
C VAL A 43 -6.91 9.51 8.87
N GLN A 44 -7.65 8.45 9.19
CA GLN A 44 -7.08 7.16 9.55
C GLN A 44 -7.66 6.05 8.68
N MET A 45 -6.82 5.06 8.42
CA MET A 45 -7.10 3.92 7.55
C MET A 45 -6.76 2.64 8.29
N ARG A 46 -7.55 1.58 8.08
CA ARG A 46 -7.26 0.27 8.65
C ARG A 46 -7.26 -0.77 7.54
N PHE A 47 -6.14 -1.47 7.38
CA PHE A 47 -5.99 -2.57 6.43
C PHE A 47 -5.95 -3.89 7.19
N PHE A 48 -6.75 -4.85 6.75
CA PHE A 48 -6.88 -6.17 7.36
C PHE A 48 -7.25 -7.20 6.31
N ARG A 49 -7.11 -8.49 6.63
CA ARG A 49 -7.50 -9.58 5.73
C ARG A 49 -8.66 -10.39 6.27
N THR A 50 -9.52 -10.83 5.37
CA THR A 50 -10.56 -11.82 5.65
C THR A 50 -10.56 -12.83 4.51
N GLY A 51 -10.43 -14.13 4.83
CA GLY A 51 -10.28 -15.17 3.81
C GLY A 51 -9.08 -14.96 2.87
N GLY A 52 -8.01 -14.31 3.36
CA GLY A 52 -6.82 -13.98 2.57
C GLY A 52 -6.93 -12.75 1.66
N GLN A 53 -8.12 -12.17 1.53
CA GLN A 53 -8.36 -10.98 0.72
C GLN A 53 -8.23 -9.71 1.57
N TRP A 54 -7.50 -8.72 1.05
CA TRP A 54 -7.33 -7.43 1.71
C TRP A 54 -8.62 -6.61 1.67
N MET A 55 -8.92 -6.00 2.82
CA MET A 55 -10.03 -5.08 3.08
C MET A 55 -9.50 -3.77 3.65
N MET A 56 -10.34 -2.72 3.58
CA MET A 56 -10.00 -1.41 4.10
C MET A 56 -11.18 -0.78 4.82
N ASP A 57 -10.90 -0.20 5.99
CA ASP A 57 -11.77 0.78 6.64
C ASP A 57 -11.10 2.14 6.66
N GLY A 58 -11.93 3.17 6.82
CA GLY A 58 -11.50 4.55 7.01
C GLY A 58 -12.30 5.19 8.14
N ARG A 59 -11.71 6.21 8.75
CA ARG A 59 -12.42 7.15 9.62
C ARG A 59 -11.77 8.52 9.55
N LYS A 60 -12.52 9.53 9.97
CA LYS A 60 -12.01 10.88 10.21
C LYS A 60 -12.13 11.18 11.71
N GLU A 61 -11.08 11.71 12.30
CA GLU A 61 -11.02 12.06 13.72
C GLU A 61 -11.43 10.86 14.62
N HIS A 62 -12.40 11.08 15.51
CA HIS A 62 -12.90 10.10 16.48
C HIS A 62 -14.16 9.39 16.00
N GLU A 63 -14.50 9.51 14.71
CA GLU A 63 -15.64 8.82 14.13
C GLU A 63 -15.47 7.30 14.16
N ASN A 64 -16.59 6.60 14.05
CA ASN A 64 -16.60 5.15 13.92
C ASN A 64 -15.96 4.72 12.60
N TRP A 65 -15.19 3.62 12.65
CA TRP A 65 -14.64 2.99 11.45
C TRP A 65 -15.74 2.63 10.47
N GLN A 66 -15.61 3.12 9.24
CA GLN A 66 -16.53 2.83 8.14
C GLN A 66 -15.88 1.91 7.10
N PRO A 67 -16.65 1.00 6.49
CA PRO A 67 -16.20 0.21 5.36
C PRO A 67 -15.80 1.14 4.20
N VAL A 68 -14.54 1.07 3.75
CA VAL A 68 -14.10 1.71 2.50
C VAL A 68 -14.04 0.67 1.39
N CYS A 69 -13.57 -0.54 1.71
CA CYS A 69 -13.40 -1.59 0.73
C CYS A 69 -13.67 -2.99 1.26
N ARG A 70 -14.51 -3.74 0.54
CA ARG A 70 -15.05 -5.04 0.95
C ARG A 70 -14.85 -6.16 -0.06
N ALA A 71 -13.63 -6.25 -0.61
CA ALA A 71 -13.18 -7.42 -1.38
C ALA A 71 -13.98 -7.77 -2.65
N ASP A 72 -14.90 -6.91 -3.07
CA ASP A 72 -15.87 -7.16 -4.13
C ASP A 72 -15.79 -6.11 -5.25
N GLY A 73 -16.28 -6.50 -6.42
CA GLY A 73 -16.41 -5.64 -7.60
C GLY A 73 -15.20 -4.74 -7.88
N ARG A 74 -15.50 -3.45 -8.10
CA ARG A 74 -14.49 -2.42 -8.40
C ARG A 74 -13.63 -2.03 -7.20
N CYS A 75 -14.02 -2.43 -5.99
CA CYS A 75 -13.23 -2.13 -4.81
C CYS A 75 -12.13 -3.16 -4.57
N ARG A 76 -12.35 -4.42 -4.95
CA ARG A 76 -11.42 -5.53 -4.67
C ARG A 76 -9.96 -5.15 -4.89
N LEU A 77 -9.18 -5.22 -3.80
CA LEU A 77 -7.75 -4.93 -3.82
C LEU A 77 -6.98 -6.10 -4.42
N GLN A 78 -6.15 -5.82 -5.42
CA GLN A 78 -5.34 -6.79 -6.13
C GLN A 78 -3.87 -6.46 -5.97
N VAL A 79 -3.01 -7.46 -6.15
CA VAL A 79 -1.56 -7.25 -6.16
C VAL A 79 -1.20 -6.33 -7.33
N SER A 80 -0.46 -5.26 -7.04
CA SER A 80 -0.14 -4.26 -8.05
C SER A 80 0.87 -4.76 -9.08
N GLN A 81 0.69 -4.32 -10.32
CA GLN A 81 1.63 -4.54 -11.41
C GLN A 81 2.89 -3.71 -11.20
N LEU A 82 4.05 -4.22 -11.64
CA LEU A 82 5.31 -3.48 -11.53
C LEU A 82 5.30 -2.15 -12.31
N HIS A 83 4.60 -2.10 -13.44
CA HIS A 83 4.50 -0.87 -14.24
C HIS A 83 3.75 0.23 -13.51
N ASP A 84 2.68 -0.11 -12.78
CA ASP A 84 1.93 0.84 -11.97
C ASP A 84 2.73 1.32 -10.77
N ILE A 85 3.40 0.41 -10.07
CA ILE A 85 4.31 0.76 -8.98
C ILE A 85 5.39 1.72 -9.47
N THR A 86 5.95 1.50 -10.65
CA THR A 86 6.95 2.38 -11.25
C THR A 86 6.40 3.78 -11.49
N ARG A 87 5.17 3.87 -12.01
CA ARG A 87 4.45 5.14 -12.23
C ARG A 87 4.20 5.90 -10.93
N TRP A 88 3.76 5.20 -9.88
CA TRP A 88 3.51 5.81 -8.57
C TRP A 88 4.80 6.29 -7.91
N LYS A 89 5.86 5.47 -7.94
CA LYS A 89 7.19 5.83 -7.41
C LYS A 89 7.75 7.08 -8.08
N ALA A 90 7.47 7.31 -9.36
CA ALA A 90 7.93 8.51 -10.08
C ALA A 90 7.41 9.82 -9.47
N ARG A 91 6.35 9.77 -8.63
CA ARG A 91 5.80 10.93 -7.91
C ARG A 91 6.48 11.20 -6.56
N LEU A 92 7.39 10.34 -6.13
CA LEU A 92 8.13 10.48 -4.88
C LEU A 92 9.51 11.09 -5.11
N SER A 93 10.13 11.58 -4.02
CA SER A 93 11.51 12.06 -4.05
C SER A 93 12.49 10.98 -4.53
N PRO A 94 13.67 11.36 -5.07
CA PRO A 94 14.69 10.40 -5.51
C PRO A 94 15.05 9.33 -4.48
N ASP A 95 15.03 9.66 -3.19
CA ASP A 95 15.39 8.72 -2.12
C ASP A 95 14.36 7.60 -1.96
N TRP A 96 13.08 7.95 -1.98
CA TRP A 96 12.00 6.96 -1.92
C TRP A 96 11.96 6.08 -3.17
N ARG A 97 12.31 6.61 -4.34
CA ARG A 97 12.34 5.84 -5.60
C ARG A 97 13.28 4.63 -5.58
N ARG A 98 14.31 4.63 -4.73
CA ARG A 98 15.24 3.50 -4.58
C ARG A 98 14.71 2.36 -3.72
N HIS A 99 13.59 2.56 -3.02
CA HIS A 99 13.00 1.54 -2.15
C HIS A 99 12.27 0.47 -2.97
N THR A 100 12.19 -0.74 -2.43
CA THR A 100 11.29 -1.78 -2.95
C THR A 100 9.88 -1.48 -2.45
N PHE A 101 8.89 -1.56 -3.34
CA PHE A 101 7.49 -1.35 -3.03
C PHE A 101 6.73 -2.67 -3.18
N HIS A 102 5.91 -2.96 -2.17
CA HIS A 102 5.00 -4.09 -2.12
C HIS A 102 3.60 -3.52 -1.99
N CYS A 103 2.79 -3.62 -3.05
CA CYS A 103 1.56 -2.86 -3.15
C CYS A 103 0.35 -3.73 -3.50
N ILE A 104 -0.79 -3.27 -3.02
CA ILE A 104 -2.11 -3.67 -3.48
C ILE A 104 -2.86 -2.43 -3.95
N ASN A 105 -3.71 -2.57 -4.96
CA ASN A 105 -4.51 -1.45 -5.47
C ASN A 105 -5.87 -1.89 -6.00
N ASN A 106 -6.73 -0.91 -6.17
CA ASN A 106 -7.89 -0.96 -7.05
C ASN A 106 -7.82 0.23 -8.01
N LEU A 107 -8.96 0.65 -8.57
CA LEU A 107 -9.03 1.79 -9.49
C LEU A 107 -8.89 3.16 -8.80
N ALA A 108 -9.17 3.25 -7.49
CA ALA A 108 -9.22 4.50 -6.74
C ALA A 108 -7.96 4.77 -5.91
N PHE A 109 -7.25 3.74 -5.47
CA PHE A 109 -6.04 3.91 -4.67
C PHE A 109 -5.09 2.71 -4.72
N ALA A 110 -3.87 2.93 -4.23
CA ALA A 110 -2.91 1.89 -3.88
C ALA A 110 -2.41 2.04 -2.44
N PHE A 111 -2.27 0.92 -1.73
CA PHE A 111 -1.58 0.83 -0.44
C PHE A 111 -0.27 0.08 -0.63
N CYS A 112 0.82 0.67 -0.16
CA CYS A 112 2.16 0.16 -0.37
C CYS A 112 2.96 0.10 0.93
N ARG A 113 3.54 -1.07 1.21
CA ARG A 113 4.69 -1.18 2.13
C ARG A 113 5.99 -1.02 1.34
N THR A 114 6.90 -0.24 1.89
CA THR A 114 8.25 -0.08 1.37
C THR A 114 9.27 -0.85 2.20
N ARG A 115 10.40 -1.19 1.58
CA ARG A 115 11.58 -1.72 2.24
C ARG A 115 12.79 -0.88 1.85
N HIS A 116 13.51 -0.39 2.87
CA HIS A 116 14.73 0.39 2.65
C HIS A 116 15.82 -0.49 2.00
N PRO A 117 16.56 0.02 1.00
CA PRO A 117 17.55 -0.77 0.25
C PRO A 117 18.63 -1.37 1.16
N TYR A 118 19.06 -0.62 2.17
CA TYR A 118 20.13 -1.04 3.10
C TYR A 118 19.62 -1.48 4.48
N ARG A 119 18.39 -1.12 4.87
CA ARG A 119 17.84 -1.36 6.20
C ARG A 119 16.60 -2.25 6.06
N LYS A 120 16.83 -3.54 5.79
CA LYS A 120 15.77 -4.47 5.32
C LYS A 120 14.59 -4.65 6.29
N HIS A 121 14.77 -4.33 7.57
CA HIS A 121 13.71 -4.39 8.58
C HIS A 121 12.92 -3.10 8.74
N GLN A 122 13.41 -1.98 8.18
CA GLN A 122 12.71 -0.71 8.21
C GLN A 122 11.59 -0.70 7.16
N ARG A 123 10.35 -0.58 7.64
CA ARG A 123 9.15 -0.42 6.83
C ARG A 123 8.68 1.02 6.89
N ALA A 124 8.27 1.54 5.74
CA ALA A 124 7.47 2.76 5.66
C ALA A 124 6.30 2.50 4.72
N TYR A 125 5.25 3.30 4.84
CA TYR A 125 3.97 3.02 4.20
C TYR A 125 3.51 4.23 3.40
N TRP A 126 2.93 3.96 2.23
CA TRP A 126 2.41 4.98 1.34
C TRP A 126 1.00 4.60 0.90
N PHE A 127 0.13 5.59 0.88
CA PHE A 127 -1.14 5.54 0.18
C PHE A 127 -1.01 6.41 -1.08
N PHE A 128 -1.42 5.89 -2.23
CA PHE A 128 -1.51 6.67 -3.45
C PHE A 128 -2.97 6.82 -3.81
N ALA A 129 -3.50 8.03 -3.73
CA ALA A 129 -4.83 8.31 -4.28
C ALA A 129 -4.72 8.43 -5.80
N LEU A 130 -5.59 7.73 -6.51
CA LEU A 130 -5.62 7.65 -7.98
C LEU A 130 -6.91 8.34 -8.46
N LYS A 131 -6.78 9.50 -9.10
CA LYS A 131 -7.93 10.27 -9.57
C LYS A 131 -7.64 10.82 -10.96
N ASN A 132 -8.46 10.46 -11.95
CA ASN A 132 -8.37 11.01 -13.31
C ASN A 132 -6.94 11.05 -13.88
N GLN A 133 -6.20 9.94 -13.74
CA GLN A 133 -4.79 9.78 -14.12
C GLN A 133 -3.77 10.48 -13.21
N ASP A 134 -4.19 11.38 -12.33
CA ASP A 134 -3.34 11.95 -11.30
C ASP A 134 -3.07 10.94 -10.17
N ILE A 135 -1.86 11.06 -9.62
CA ILE A 135 -1.35 10.22 -8.55
C ILE A 135 -0.89 11.14 -7.42
N PHE A 136 -1.55 11.03 -6.27
CA PHE A 136 -1.26 11.82 -5.08
C PHE A 136 -0.66 10.91 -3.99
N PRO A 137 0.66 10.98 -3.77
CA PRO A 137 1.31 10.21 -2.72
C PRO A 137 1.02 10.82 -1.34
N LEU A 138 0.57 10.00 -0.42
CA LEU A 138 0.29 10.35 0.97
C LEU A 138 1.11 9.41 1.88
N PRO A 139 2.05 9.93 2.67
CA PRO A 139 2.79 9.10 3.61
C PRO A 139 1.87 8.60 4.72
N LEU A 140 2.14 7.39 5.20
CA LEU A 140 1.36 6.78 6.28
C LEU A 140 2.26 6.49 7.49
N LYS A 141 1.76 6.83 8.68
CA LYS A 141 2.34 6.41 9.96
C LYS A 141 1.53 5.24 10.51
N ARG A 142 2.18 4.10 10.76
CA ARG A 142 1.54 2.96 11.39
C ARG A 142 1.27 3.26 12.87
N GLU A 143 0.03 3.05 13.29
CA GLU A 143 -0.35 3.14 14.70
C GLU A 143 0.18 1.90 15.42
N LEU A 144 0.93 2.09 16.50
CA LEU A 144 1.26 0.99 17.39
C LEU A 144 0.03 0.73 18.25
N VAL A 145 -0.60 -0.43 18.07
CA VAL A 145 -1.56 -0.93 19.05
C VAL A 145 -0.78 -1.17 20.33
N LEU A 146 -0.90 -0.25 21.29
CA LEU A 146 -0.46 -0.51 22.64
C LEU A 146 -1.22 -1.75 23.11
N SER A 147 -0.47 -2.79 23.52
CA SER A 147 -1.08 -3.93 24.21
C SER A 147 -1.98 -3.38 25.34
N PRO A 148 -3.16 -3.97 25.62
CA PRO A 148 -4.03 -3.51 26.70
C PRO A 148 -3.31 -3.31 28.04
N GLN A 149 -2.24 -4.08 28.27
CA GLN A 149 -1.36 -3.98 29.44
C GLN A 149 -0.55 -2.67 29.53
N LEU A 150 -0.28 -1.99 28.42
CA LEU A 150 0.44 -0.71 28.38
C LEU A 150 -0.49 0.51 28.55
N GLN A 151 -1.77 0.38 28.21
CA GLN A 151 -2.76 1.44 28.44
C GLN A 151 -3.08 1.61 29.94
N GLN A 152 -2.94 0.55 30.75
CA GLN A 152 -3.15 0.59 32.20
C GLN A 152 -2.00 1.24 33.00
N ARG A 153 -0.88 1.59 32.36
CA ARG A 153 0.30 2.20 33.01
C ARG A 153 0.38 3.72 32.84
N ALA A 154 -0.62 4.36 32.23
CA ALA A 154 -0.69 5.82 32.29
C ALA A 154 -0.89 6.23 33.76
N PRO A 155 0.01 7.03 34.36
CA PRO A 155 -0.21 7.50 35.72
C PRO A 155 -1.49 8.32 35.73
N VAL A 156 -2.42 7.95 36.61
CA VAL A 156 -3.53 8.82 37.01
C VAL A 156 -2.85 10.05 37.61
N ALA A 157 -2.80 11.14 36.85
CA ALA A 157 -2.36 12.42 37.36
C ALA A 157 -3.25 12.76 38.55
N GLY A 158 -2.63 12.79 39.73
CA GLY A 158 -3.29 13.18 40.97
C GLY A 158 -3.96 14.54 40.78
N LYS A 159 -5.24 14.61 41.14
CA LYS A 159 -5.89 15.89 41.40
C LYS A 159 -5.44 16.38 42.79
N PRO A 160 -5.35 17.71 42.98
CA PRO A 160 -4.76 18.34 44.16
C PRO A 160 -5.54 18.07 45.44
#